data_AF-A0A0M6YJ14-F1
#
_entry.id   AF-A0A0M6YJ14-F1
#
_cell.length_a   1.000
_cell.length_b   1.000
_cell.length_c   1.000
_cell.angle_alpha   90.00
_cell.angle_beta   90.00
_cell.angle_gamma   90.00
#
_symmetry.space_group_name_H-M   'P 1'
#
loop_
_entity.id
_entity.type
_entity.pdbx_description
1 polymer ?
#
loop_
_entity_poly.entity_id
_entity_poly.type
_entity_poly.pdbx_seq_one_letter_code
_entity_poly.pdbx_strand_id
1 'polypeptide(L)'
;MTKKTSPDTSSDVRDPMIAGMAAAAVPWTVGSRMATAWMEGVTRMNGEWARFVADRLAHDAETQHEIFTCRSPLEAQQLGAAFVHRAMNDYLAEAARLATVGAKAAQTDDTSS
;
A
#
# COMPACT_ATOMS: atom_id res chain seq x y z
N MET A 1 59.81 11.75 -39.66
CA MET A 1 58.90 12.93 -39.55
C MET A 1 57.75 12.69 -40.51
N THR A 2 56.46 12.73 -40.20
CA THR A 2 55.64 13.06 -39.02
C THR A 2 54.22 12.63 -39.39
N LYS A 3 53.58 11.73 -38.62
CA LYS A 3 52.12 11.53 -38.70
C LYS A 3 51.49 12.15 -37.45
N LYS A 4 51.19 13.45 -37.53
CA LYS A 4 50.11 14.12 -36.76
C LYS A 4 48.89 14.04 -37.70
N THR A 5 47.69 13.66 -37.29
CA THR A 5 46.93 14.15 -36.13
C THR A 5 45.77 13.16 -35.90
N SER A 6 45.63 12.60 -34.69
CA SER A 6 44.31 12.15 -34.22
C SER A 6 43.70 13.30 -33.42
N PRO A 7 42.46 13.72 -33.70
CA PRO A 7 41.72 14.60 -32.82
C PRO A 7 40.94 13.72 -31.86
N ASP A 8 41.39 13.56 -30.62
CA ASP A 8 40.43 13.20 -29.58
C ASP A 8 40.95 13.56 -28.20
N THR A 9 40.64 14.78 -27.77
CA THR A 9 40.73 15.16 -26.37
C THR A 9 39.71 16.25 -26.11
N SER A 10 38.43 15.89 -26.04
CA SER A 10 37.42 16.81 -25.49
C SER A 10 36.22 16.13 -24.80
N SER A 11 36.23 14.81 -24.57
CA SER A 11 35.17 14.14 -23.81
C SER A 11 35.52 13.86 -22.34
N ASP A 12 36.80 13.79 -21.98
CA ASP A 12 37.24 13.13 -20.73
C ASP A 12 37.02 13.93 -19.43
N VAL A 13 36.70 15.22 -19.50
CA VAL A 13 36.41 16.05 -18.30
C VAL A 13 34.90 16.17 -18.03
N ARG A 14 34.07 15.89 -19.05
CA ARG A 14 32.61 15.89 -18.93
C ARG A 14 32.11 14.64 -18.20
N ASP A 15 32.74 13.49 -18.44
CA ASP A 15 32.36 12.22 -17.81
C ASP A 15 32.48 12.20 -16.27
N PRO A 16 33.59 12.63 -15.64
CA PRO A 16 33.69 12.61 -14.17
C PRO A 16 32.77 13.62 -13.50
N MET A 17 32.46 14.74 -14.16
CA MET A 17 31.50 15.73 -13.65
C MET A 17 30.05 15.20 -13.73
N ILE A 18 29.68 14.57 -14.85
CA ILE A 18 28.36 13.93 -15.01
C ILE A 18 28.21 12.75 -14.05
N ALA A 19 29.24 11.91 -13.90
CA ALA A 19 29.25 10.83 -12.93
C ALA A 19 29.14 11.33 -11.48
N GLY A 20 29.83 12.42 -11.14
CA GLY A 20 29.74 13.06 -9.83
C GLY A 20 28.35 13.64 -9.54
N MET A 21 27.71 14.28 -10.53
CA MET A 21 26.32 14.75 -10.40
C MET A 21 25.31 13.60 -10.29
N ALA A 22 25.50 12.51 -11.05
CA ALA A 22 24.66 11.32 -10.96
C ALA A 22 24.77 10.66 -9.58
N ALA A 23 26.00 10.50 -9.06
CA ALA A 23 26.25 9.95 -7.73
C ALA A 23 25.63 10.83 -6.62
N ALA A 24 25.75 12.15 -6.73
CA ALA A 24 25.12 13.09 -5.79
C ALA A 24 23.57 13.07 -5.84
N ALA A 25 22.98 12.65 -6.97
CA ALA A 25 21.53 12.54 -7.14
C ALA A 25 20.94 11.21 -6.63
N VAL A 26 21.76 10.17 -6.41
CA VAL A 26 21.30 8.85 -5.91
C VAL A 26 20.53 8.97 -4.58
N PRO A 27 21.02 9.67 -3.54
CA PRO A 27 20.28 9.81 -2.28
C PRO A 27 18.91 10.48 -2.45
N TRP A 28 18.83 11.48 -3.33
CA TRP A 28 17.58 12.18 -3.61
C TRP A 28 16.58 11.29 -4.36
N THR A 29 17.04 10.56 -5.38
CA THR A 29 16.17 9.69 -6.18
C THR A 29 15.67 8.50 -5.35
N VAL A 30 16.53 7.84 -4.58
CA VAL A 30 16.15 6.76 -3.67
C VAL A 30 15.16 7.25 -2.61
N GLY A 31 15.46 8.38 -1.94
CA GLY A 31 14.56 8.95 -0.94
C GLY A 31 13.17 9.31 -1.49
N SER A 32 13.11 9.87 -2.72
CA SER A 32 11.84 10.19 -3.38
C SER A 32 10.98 8.96 -3.71
N ARG A 33 11.62 7.85 -4.11
CA ARG A 33 10.93 6.59 -4.42
C ARG A 33 10.38 5.92 -3.17
N MET A 34 11.15 5.92 -2.08
CA MET A 34 10.69 5.43 -0.78
C MET A 34 9.50 6.23 -0.26
N ALA A 35 9.56 7.56 -0.33
CA ALA A 35 8.46 8.42 0.08
C ALA A 35 7.17 8.17 -0.73
N THR A 36 7.32 7.93 -2.04
CA THR A 36 6.19 7.63 -2.93
C THR A 36 5.58 6.26 -2.61
N ALA A 37 6.40 5.22 -2.44
CA ALA A 37 5.94 3.87 -2.11
C ALA A 37 5.23 3.83 -0.75
N TRP A 38 5.77 4.54 0.24
CA TRP A 38 5.13 4.69 1.55
C TRP A 38 3.77 5.39 1.43
N MET A 39 3.69 6.51 0.70
CA MET A 39 2.44 7.26 0.52
C MET A 39 1.38 6.43 -0.22
N GLU A 40 1.80 5.64 -1.21
CA GLU A 40 0.92 4.70 -1.90
C GLU A 40 0.40 3.61 -0.96
N GLY A 41 1.27 3.03 -0.13
CA GLY A 41 0.91 2.04 0.88
C GLY A 41 -0.10 2.58 1.90
N VAL A 42 0.13 3.78 2.44
CA VAL A 42 -0.79 4.46 3.37
C VAL A 42 -2.12 4.76 2.69
N THR A 43 -2.12 5.22 1.44
CA THR A 43 -3.36 5.51 0.69
C THR A 43 -4.18 4.24 0.47
N ARG A 44 -3.53 3.12 0.08
CA ARG A 44 -4.20 1.83 -0.08
C ARG A 44 -4.78 1.33 1.25
N MET A 45 -4.00 1.43 2.33
CA MET A 45 -4.44 1.03 3.67
C MET A 45 -5.67 1.83 4.15
N ASN A 46 -5.65 3.15 3.96
CA ASN A 46 -6.81 4.00 4.27
C ASN A 46 -8.04 3.66 3.42
N GLY A 47 -7.83 3.29 2.14
CA GLY A 47 -8.90 2.82 1.27
C GLY A 47 -9.57 1.54 1.77
N GLU A 48 -8.78 0.53 2.14
CA GLU A 48 -9.29 -0.72 2.70
C GLU A 48 -10.02 -0.49 4.03
N TRP A 49 -9.44 0.33 4.92
CA TRP A 49 -10.09 0.71 6.18
C TRP A 49 -11.44 1.38 5.96
N ALA A 50 -11.51 2.37 5.08
CA ALA A 50 -12.76 3.07 4.77
C ALA A 50 -13.81 2.13 4.19
N ARG A 51 -13.39 1.22 3.30
CA ARG A 51 -14.25 0.18 2.71
C ARG A 51 -14.80 -0.75 3.78
N PHE A 52 -13.94 -1.23 4.67
CA PHE A 52 -14.33 -2.11 5.77
C PHE A 52 -15.35 -1.45 6.70
N VAL A 53 -15.11 -0.21 7.13
CA VAL A 53 -16.05 0.53 7.99
C VAL A 53 -17.40 0.73 7.31
N ALA A 54 -17.40 1.09 6.02
CA ALA A 54 -18.64 1.27 5.27
C ALA A 54 -19.44 -0.03 5.16
N ASP A 55 -18.78 -1.14 4.78
CA ASP A 55 -19.42 -2.46 4.66
C ASP A 55 -19.99 -2.92 6.02
N ARG A 56 -19.23 -2.74 7.11
CA ARG A 56 -19.65 -3.11 8.47
C ARG A 56 -20.87 -2.31 8.93
N LEU A 57 -20.88 -1.00 8.69
CA LEU A 57 -22.02 -0.14 9.05
C LEU A 57 -23.29 -0.54 8.30
N ALA A 58 -23.18 -0.89 7.02
CA ALA A 58 -24.31 -1.38 6.24
C ALA A 58 -24.87 -2.69 6.81
N HIS A 59 -24.00 -3.68 7.05
CA HIS A 59 -24.42 -4.97 7.64
C HIS A 59 -25.02 -4.81 9.06
N ASP A 60 -24.48 -3.90 9.86
CA ASP A 60 -24.99 -3.63 11.21
C ASP A 60 -26.40 -3.02 11.16
N ALA A 61 -26.62 -2.09 10.23
CA ALA A 61 -27.94 -1.48 10.01
C ALA A 61 -28.96 -2.50 9.50
N GLU A 62 -28.58 -3.37 8.56
CA GLU A 62 -29.42 -4.47 8.08
C GLU A 62 -29.80 -5.42 9.23
N THR A 63 -28.83 -5.82 10.04
CA THR A 63 -29.09 -6.74 11.17
C THR A 63 -30.02 -6.12 12.20
N GLN A 64 -29.84 -4.83 12.53
CA GLN A 64 -30.75 -4.13 13.43
C GLN A 64 -32.16 -4.02 12.85
N HIS A 65 -32.28 -3.76 11.55
CA HIS A 65 -33.57 -3.74 10.88
C HIS A 65 -34.28 -5.10 10.94
N GLU A 66 -33.56 -6.20 10.68
CA GLU A 66 -34.09 -7.56 10.79
C GLU A 66 -34.51 -7.88 12.23
N ILE A 67 -33.70 -7.52 13.24
CA ILE A 67 -34.05 -7.72 14.65
C ILE A 67 -35.31 -6.93 15.03
N PHE A 68 -35.49 -5.69 14.56
CA PHE A 68 -36.68 -4.90 14.89
C PHE A 68 -37.94 -5.35 14.16
N THR A 69 -37.81 -6.12 13.09
CA THR A 69 -38.95 -6.59 12.28
C THR A 69 -39.29 -8.07 12.50
N CYS A 70 -38.42 -8.80 13.21
CA CYS A 70 -38.63 -10.22 13.52
C CYS A 70 -39.89 -10.45 14.35
N ARG A 71 -40.49 -11.64 14.21
CA ARG A 71 -41.78 -11.98 14.86
C ARG A 71 -41.62 -12.78 16.13
N SER A 72 -40.40 -13.21 16.46
CA SER A 72 -40.16 -14.02 17.65
C SER A 72 -38.81 -13.72 18.31
N PRO A 73 -38.72 -13.87 19.66
CA PRO A 73 -37.44 -13.76 20.36
C PRO A 73 -36.39 -14.78 19.92
N LEU A 74 -36.81 -15.96 19.46
CA LEU A 74 -35.90 -16.99 18.95
C LEU A 74 -35.23 -16.54 17.65
N GLU A 75 -36.00 -15.91 16.75
CA GLU A 75 -35.49 -15.34 15.50
C GLU A 75 -34.49 -14.21 15.79
N ALA A 76 -34.81 -13.30 16.72
CA ALA A 76 -33.87 -12.27 17.18
C ALA A 76 -32.55 -12.88 17.72
N GLN A 77 -32.64 -13.98 18.47
CA GLN A 77 -31.46 -14.65 19.02
C GLN A 77 -30.59 -15.28 17.92
N GLN A 78 -31.22 -15.87 16.89
CA GLN A 78 -30.52 -16.43 15.74
C GLN A 78 -29.84 -15.34 14.90
N LEU A 79 -30.52 -14.21 14.67
CA LEU A 79 -29.96 -13.03 14.02
C LEU A 79 -28.74 -12.48 14.79
N GLY A 80 -28.86 -12.39 16.12
CA GLY A 80 -27.74 -11.97 16.98
C GLY A 80 -26.53 -12.92 16.93
N ALA A 81 -26.76 -14.23 16.88
CA ALA A 81 -25.67 -15.20 16.73
C ALA A 81 -25.00 -15.09 15.35
N ALA A 82 -25.80 -14.95 14.29
CA ALA A 82 -25.29 -14.75 12.93
C ALA A 82 -24.49 -13.44 12.80
N PHE A 83 -24.95 -12.38 13.46
CA PHE A 83 -24.25 -11.10 13.55
C PHE A 83 -22.85 -11.24 14.12
N VAL A 84 -22.72 -11.86 15.30
CA VAL A 84 -21.42 -12.03 15.96
C VAL A 84 -20.49 -12.88 15.12
N HIS A 85 -20.99 -13.98 14.55
CA HIS A 85 -20.20 -14.86 13.71
C HIS A 85 -19.70 -14.13 12.45
N ARG A 86 -20.56 -13.35 11.79
CA ARG A 86 -20.19 -12.53 10.63
C ARG A 86 -19.15 -11.48 11.02
N ALA A 87 -19.38 -10.74 12.11
CA ALA A 87 -18.45 -9.72 12.58
C ALA A 87 -17.05 -10.29 12.82
N MET A 88 -16.94 -11.46 13.49
CA MET A 88 -15.65 -12.11 13.71
C MET A 88 -14.94 -12.45 12.40
N ASN A 89 -15.66 -13.02 11.43
CA ASN A 89 -15.08 -13.36 10.13
C ASN A 89 -14.63 -12.12 9.36
N ASP A 90 -15.44 -11.06 9.36
CA ASP A 90 -15.12 -9.81 8.67
C ASP A 90 -13.85 -9.16 9.26
N TYR A 91 -13.72 -9.11 10.59
CA TYR A 91 -12.51 -8.59 11.25
C TYR A 91 -11.26 -9.43 10.94
N LEU A 92 -11.37 -10.75 10.95
CA LEU A 92 -10.25 -11.64 10.63
C LEU A 92 -9.81 -11.49 9.17
N ALA A 93 -10.78 -11.44 8.25
CA ALA A 93 -10.53 -11.22 6.84
C ALA A 93 -9.87 -9.86 6.58
N GLU A 94 -10.34 -8.81 7.23
CA GLU A 94 -9.76 -7.47 7.09
C GLU A 94 -8.36 -7.39 7.68
N ALA A 95 -8.12 -8.00 8.85
CA ALA A 95 -6.79 -8.09 9.43
C ALA A 95 -5.80 -8.77 8.47
N ALA A 96 -6.20 -9.87 7.81
CA ALA A 96 -5.37 -10.56 6.82
C ALA A 96 -5.10 -9.68 5.58
N ARG A 97 -6.10 -8.92 5.11
CA ARG A 97 -5.92 -7.94 4.02
C ARG A 97 -4.91 -6.86 4.39
N LEU A 98 -5.07 -6.25 5.56
CA LEU A 98 -4.18 -5.18 6.04
C LEU A 98 -2.75 -5.70 6.21
N ALA A 99 -2.56 -6.91 6.73
CA ALA A 99 -1.24 -7.54 6.79
C ALA A 99 -0.62 -7.71 5.39
N THR A 100 -1.42 -8.08 4.40
CA THR A 100 -0.97 -8.22 3.00
C THR A 100 -0.60 -6.88 2.39
N VAL A 101 -1.37 -5.83 2.62
CA VAL A 101 -1.08 -4.47 2.15
C VAL A 101 0.19 -3.93 2.82
N GLY A 102 0.32 -4.11 4.13
CA GLY A 102 1.51 -3.72 4.88
C GLY A 102 2.77 -4.45 4.42
N ALA A 103 2.70 -5.77 4.19
CA ALA A 103 3.81 -6.54 3.69
C ALA A 103 4.24 -6.10 2.28
N LYS A 104 3.31 -5.72 1.40
CA LYS A 104 3.62 -5.19 0.06
C LYS A 104 4.28 -3.82 0.13
N ALA A 105 3.83 -2.96 1.05
CA ALA A 105 4.44 -1.65 1.28
C ALA A 105 5.88 -1.76 1.84
N ALA A 106 6.19 -2.82 2.57
CA ALA A 106 7.55 -3.09 3.05
C ALA A 106 8.47 -3.72 1.98
N GLN A 107 7.94 -4.57 1.11
CA GLN A 107 8.74 -5.27 0.07
C GLN A 107 9.24 -4.37 -1.07
N THR A 108 8.73 -3.15 -1.22
CA THR A 108 9.31 -2.18 -2.19
C THR A 108 10.76 -1.79 -1.86
N ASP A 109 11.29 -2.20 -0.70
CA ASP A 109 12.68 -1.98 -0.30
C ASP A 109 13.70 -2.93 -0.98
N ASP A 110 13.31 -4.13 -1.43
CA ASP A 110 14.28 -5.19 -1.80
C ASP A 110 14.66 -5.27 -3.30
N THR A 111 14.04 -4.49 -4.20
CA THR A 111 14.32 -4.55 -5.66
C THR A 111 15.42 -3.60 -6.15
N SER A 112 16.33 -3.17 -5.27
CA SER A 112 17.48 -2.30 -5.62
C SER A 112 18.86 -2.88 -5.27
N SER A 113 19.00 -4.20 -5.12
CA SER A 113 20.33 -4.86 -5.07
C SER A 113 20.71 -5.52 -6.38
#